data_AF-A0A497R2S6-F1
#
_entry.id   AF-A0A497R2S6-F1
#
_cell.length_a   1.000
_cell.length_b   1.000
_cell.length_c   1.000
_cell.angle_alpha   90.00
_cell.angle_beta   90.00
_cell.angle_gamma   90.00
#
_symmetry.space_group_name_H-M   'P 1'
#
loop_
_entity.id
_entity.type
_entity.pdbx_description
1 polymer ?
#
loop_
_entity_poly.entity_id
_entity_poly.type
_entity_poly.pdbx_seq_one_letter_code
_entity_poly.pdbx_strand_id
1 'polypeptide(L)'
;MAHESFEDPEVAALMNEVLINIKVDREERPDIDSLYMTVCQMITGSGGWPLTIIMDAEKRPFTAGTYFPKKSHFGRIGMLELIPRIKQYWVHNREQLYHASMEVLDQLQNISSLPMAGLGAEVFAEAFHEAQLLFDNTFGGFGHAPKFPTPHKLLFLLRYWKRTGEKRALAMVEKTLQAMRFGGIYDHIGFGFHRYATDNKWLVPHFEKMLYDQALLLIAYTEAFQATKNPFYKQVAYEIAEYVLRDLTAPGGGFYSAEDADSERQEGKFYTWTMNEIKKVLGSDAALFIEIFNLTKEGNFEIEVSKERNGTNIPHLMKDLSILEKKYSIPKNELKKMIDVFRNKLFRVREERIHPHKDDKILTDWNSLMIAALSIAGRVFDEQCFTNAAKA
;
A
#
# COMPACT_ATOMS: atom_id res chain seq x y z
N MET A 1 6.00 -0.97 -15.98
CA MET A 1 5.16 0.05 -16.66
C MET A 1 5.99 1.07 -17.44
N ALA A 2 6.95 1.78 -16.82
CA ALA A 2 7.75 2.81 -17.52
C ALA A 2 8.56 2.26 -18.71
N HIS A 3 9.31 1.16 -18.50
CA HIS A 3 10.09 0.49 -19.55
C HIS A 3 9.27 0.02 -20.76
N GLU A 4 8.00 -0.34 -20.57
CA GLU A 4 7.17 -0.89 -21.65
C GLU A 4 6.70 0.20 -22.61
N SER A 5 6.43 1.40 -22.10
CA SER A 5 5.71 2.44 -22.84
C SER A 5 6.47 3.77 -22.89
N PHE A 6 6.79 4.38 -21.75
CA PHE A 6 7.34 5.74 -21.70
C PHE A 6 8.83 5.83 -22.06
N GLU A 7 9.57 4.72 -21.94
CA GLU A 7 10.98 4.64 -22.34
C GLU A 7 11.18 4.03 -23.73
N ASP A 8 10.09 3.64 -24.41
CA ASP A 8 10.15 3.06 -25.73
C ASP A 8 10.42 4.15 -26.79
N PRO A 9 11.47 4.02 -27.63
CA PRO A 9 11.84 5.06 -28.59
C PRO A 9 10.77 5.37 -29.64
N GLU A 10 9.95 4.38 -30.01
CA GLU A 10 8.87 4.56 -30.99
C GLU A 10 7.73 5.38 -30.39
N VAL A 11 7.33 5.06 -29.16
CA VAL A 11 6.33 5.83 -28.41
C VAL A 11 6.82 7.25 -28.16
N ALA A 12 8.08 7.42 -27.75
CA ALA A 12 8.68 8.74 -27.51
C ALA A 12 8.71 9.61 -28.77
N ALA A 13 9.08 9.05 -29.93
CA ALA A 13 9.06 9.76 -31.20
C ALA A 13 7.65 10.23 -31.57
N LEU A 14 6.65 9.36 -31.40
CA LEU A 14 5.25 9.68 -31.69
C LEU A 14 4.70 10.76 -30.75
N MET A 15 5.03 10.68 -29.46
CA MET A 15 4.66 11.71 -28.49
C MET A 15 5.30 13.07 -28.83
N ASN A 16 6.57 13.11 -29.21
CA ASN A 16 7.27 14.35 -29.57
C ASN A 16 6.76 14.98 -30.88
N GLU A 17 6.12 14.21 -31.76
CA GLU A 17 5.48 14.76 -32.96
C GLU A 17 4.19 15.54 -32.66
N VAL A 18 3.48 15.17 -31.57
CA VAL A 18 2.11 15.64 -31.30
C VAL A 18 2.03 16.50 -30.03
N LEU A 19 2.87 16.25 -29.04
CA LEU A 19 2.76 16.78 -27.68
C LEU A 19 4.05 17.48 -27.25
N ILE A 20 3.89 18.47 -26.37
CA ILE A 20 4.99 18.98 -25.54
C ILE A 20 5.01 18.15 -24.26
N ASN A 21 6.01 17.28 -24.15
CA ASN A 21 6.09 16.32 -23.05
C ASN A 21 6.70 16.97 -21.80
N ILE A 22 5.92 17.02 -20.72
CA ILE A 22 6.34 17.56 -19.42
C ILE A 22 6.26 16.44 -18.40
N LYS A 23 7.41 16.10 -17.80
CA LYS A 23 7.48 15.17 -16.67
C LYS A 23 7.40 15.98 -15.38
N VAL A 24 6.42 15.65 -14.54
CA VAL A 24 6.24 16.26 -13.22
C VAL A 24 6.55 15.23 -12.17
N ASP A 25 7.40 15.59 -11.21
CA ASP A 25 7.59 14.79 -10.01
C ASP A 25 6.51 15.14 -8.98
N ARG A 26 5.69 14.16 -8.61
CA ARG A 26 4.59 14.35 -7.65
C ARG A 26 5.08 14.63 -6.23
N GLU A 27 6.30 14.21 -5.90
CA GLU A 27 6.88 14.43 -4.57
C GLU A 27 7.36 15.88 -4.44
N GLU A 28 7.84 16.48 -5.54
CA GLU A 28 8.20 17.89 -5.57
C GLU A 28 6.97 18.80 -5.77
N ARG A 29 5.94 18.33 -6.49
CA ARG A 29 4.71 19.09 -6.81
C ARG A 29 3.42 18.32 -6.45
N PRO A 30 3.20 18.03 -5.16
CA PRO A 30 1.99 17.33 -4.70
C PRO A 30 0.71 18.14 -4.94
N ASP A 31 0.83 19.47 -5.03
CA ASP A 31 -0.26 20.38 -5.39
C ASP A 31 -0.78 20.13 -6.81
N ILE A 32 0.14 19.92 -7.77
CA ILE A 32 -0.19 19.60 -9.17
C ILE A 32 -0.78 18.20 -9.26
N ASP A 33 -0.15 17.23 -8.60
CA ASP A 33 -0.61 15.85 -8.58
C ASP A 33 -2.04 15.74 -8.02
N SER A 34 -2.32 16.37 -6.88
CA SER A 34 -3.65 16.35 -6.27
C SER A 34 -4.72 16.95 -7.19
N LEU A 35 -4.45 18.11 -7.81
CA LEU A 35 -5.39 18.75 -8.72
C LEU A 35 -5.73 17.85 -9.91
N TYR A 36 -4.70 17.29 -10.55
CA TYR A 36 -4.90 16.50 -11.76
C TYR A 36 -5.34 15.06 -11.50
N MET A 37 -5.09 14.52 -10.31
CA MET A 37 -5.70 13.27 -9.86
C MET A 37 -7.22 13.43 -9.77
N THR A 38 -7.70 14.56 -9.22
CA THR A 38 -9.14 14.89 -9.22
C THR A 38 -9.70 14.97 -10.65
N VAL A 39 -8.98 15.64 -11.57
CA VAL A 39 -9.35 15.67 -13.00
C VAL A 39 -9.47 14.27 -13.59
N CYS A 40 -8.49 13.39 -13.33
CA CYS A 40 -8.51 12.01 -13.83
C CYS A 40 -9.72 11.23 -13.30
N GLN A 41 -10.05 11.41 -12.03
CA GLN A 41 -11.22 10.80 -11.40
C GLN A 41 -12.52 11.30 -12.01
N MET A 42 -12.63 12.58 -12.34
CA MET A 42 -13.81 13.13 -13.03
C MET A 42 -13.95 12.57 -14.44
N ILE A 43 -12.85 12.52 -15.21
CA ILE A 43 -12.89 12.08 -16.61
C ILE A 43 -13.10 10.57 -16.73
N THR A 44 -12.46 9.78 -15.86
CA THR A 44 -12.39 8.32 -16.01
C THR A 44 -13.17 7.54 -14.95
N GLY A 45 -13.68 8.20 -13.91
CA GLY A 45 -14.25 7.56 -12.72
C GLY A 45 -13.22 6.90 -11.80
N SER A 46 -11.92 6.96 -12.14
CA SER A 46 -10.83 6.33 -11.40
C SER A 46 -9.56 7.18 -11.41
N GLY A 47 -8.60 6.85 -10.54
CA GLY A 47 -7.33 7.55 -10.48
C GLY A 47 -6.22 6.61 -10.06
N GLY A 48 -4.97 7.04 -10.27
CA GLY A 48 -3.79 6.28 -9.91
C GLY A 48 -2.57 6.73 -10.69
N TRP A 49 -1.45 6.05 -10.42
CA TRP A 49 -0.18 6.32 -11.09
C TRP A 49 0.22 5.15 -11.99
N PRO A 50 0.97 5.40 -13.09
CA PRO A 50 1.43 6.71 -13.55
C PRO A 50 0.26 7.58 -14.05
N LEU A 51 0.21 8.85 -13.64
CA LEU A 51 -0.87 9.77 -14.04
C LEU A 51 -0.47 10.49 -15.32
N THR A 52 -1.30 10.38 -16.37
CA THR A 52 -1.09 11.04 -17.65
C THR A 52 -2.23 12.02 -17.90
N ILE A 53 -1.90 13.29 -18.12
CA ILE A 53 -2.85 14.35 -18.46
C ILE A 53 -2.45 14.98 -19.78
N ILE A 54 -3.43 15.19 -20.63
CA ILE A 54 -3.28 15.91 -21.90
C ILE A 54 -4.22 17.10 -21.85
N MET A 55 -3.64 18.27 -22.08
CA MET A 55 -4.27 19.57 -21.94
C MET A 55 -3.77 20.52 -23.02
N ASP A 56 -4.50 21.60 -23.24
CA ASP A 56 -4.05 22.69 -24.10
C ASP A 56 -3.14 23.69 -23.38
N ALA A 57 -2.66 24.70 -24.12
CA ALA A 57 -1.75 25.73 -23.61
C ALA A 57 -2.38 26.61 -22.50
N GLU A 58 -3.72 26.65 -22.42
CA GLU A 58 -4.46 27.33 -21.38
C GLU A 58 -4.67 26.45 -20.13
N LYS A 59 -4.02 25.27 -20.07
CA LYS A 59 -4.05 24.29 -18.97
C LYS A 59 -5.40 23.61 -18.77
N ARG A 60 -6.20 23.53 -19.84
CA ARG A 60 -7.53 22.91 -19.79
C ARG A 60 -7.42 21.43 -20.17
N PRO A 61 -7.66 20.48 -19.24
CA PRO A 61 -7.50 19.06 -19.53
C PRO A 61 -8.63 18.53 -20.41
N PHE A 62 -8.32 17.71 -21.41
CA PHE A 62 -9.33 17.02 -22.23
C PHE A 62 -9.12 15.51 -22.30
N THR A 63 -7.99 15.00 -21.83
CA THR A 63 -7.75 13.56 -21.70
C THR A 63 -6.94 13.29 -20.45
N ALA A 64 -7.35 12.30 -19.70
CA ALA A 64 -6.65 11.84 -18.52
C ALA A 64 -6.69 10.31 -18.46
N GLY A 65 -5.69 9.71 -17.85
CA GLY A 65 -5.67 8.29 -17.59
C GLY A 65 -4.46 7.89 -16.76
N THR A 66 -4.44 6.63 -16.37
CA THR A 66 -3.35 6.06 -15.59
C THR A 66 -2.34 5.38 -16.52
N TYR A 67 -2.37 4.04 -16.54
CA TYR A 67 -1.49 3.24 -17.37
C TYR A 67 -2.01 3.07 -18.80
N PHE A 68 -1.24 3.55 -19.77
CA PHE A 68 -1.43 3.29 -21.20
C PHE A 68 -0.33 2.33 -21.69
N PRO A 69 -0.67 1.10 -22.13
CA PRO A 69 0.31 0.17 -22.69
C PRO A 69 0.85 0.67 -24.04
N LYS A 70 1.96 0.10 -24.53
CA LYS A 70 2.48 0.45 -25.86
C LYS A 70 1.45 0.15 -26.97
N LYS A 71 0.87 -1.05 -26.93
CA LYS A 71 -0.14 -1.55 -27.90
C LYS A 71 -1.47 -1.76 -27.21
N SER A 72 -2.57 -1.52 -27.93
CA SER A 72 -3.92 -1.73 -27.42
C SER A 72 -4.15 -3.21 -27.11
N HIS A 73 -4.63 -3.50 -25.91
CA HIS A 73 -4.89 -4.87 -25.47
C HIS A 73 -5.94 -4.91 -24.35
N PHE A 74 -6.74 -5.98 -24.30
CA PHE A 74 -7.82 -6.19 -23.30
C PHE A 74 -8.72 -4.96 -23.05
N GLY A 75 -9.15 -4.28 -24.12
CA GLY A 75 -10.04 -3.11 -24.02
C GLY A 75 -9.36 -1.83 -23.52
N ARG A 76 -8.04 -1.83 -23.33
CA ARG A 76 -7.25 -0.63 -23.05
C ARG A 76 -6.61 -0.11 -24.33
N ILE A 77 -6.74 1.18 -24.58
CA ILE A 77 -6.08 1.86 -25.70
C ILE A 77 -4.57 1.97 -25.41
N GLY A 78 -3.75 1.63 -26.41
CA GLY A 78 -2.31 1.78 -26.32
C GLY A 78 -1.81 3.11 -26.86
N MET A 79 -0.60 3.50 -26.47
CA MET A 79 0.03 4.77 -26.86
C MET A 79 0.14 4.94 -28.38
N LEU A 80 0.44 3.85 -29.12
CA LEU A 80 0.54 3.87 -30.57
C LEU A 80 -0.80 4.18 -31.28
N GLU A 81 -1.94 3.99 -30.61
CA GLU A 81 -3.27 4.33 -31.12
C GLU A 81 -3.80 5.65 -30.53
N LEU A 82 -3.51 5.91 -29.25
CA LEU A 82 -3.96 7.08 -28.52
C LEU A 82 -3.39 8.37 -29.11
N ILE A 83 -2.06 8.43 -29.33
CA ILE A 83 -1.40 9.67 -29.78
C ILE A 83 -1.86 10.11 -31.18
N PRO A 84 -1.97 9.23 -32.19
CA PRO A 84 -2.51 9.62 -33.50
C PRO A 84 -3.97 10.09 -33.42
N ARG A 85 -4.79 9.47 -32.56
CA ARG A 85 -6.16 9.92 -32.33
C ARG A 85 -6.20 11.32 -31.74
N ILE A 86 -5.37 11.62 -30.75
CA ILE A 86 -5.26 12.97 -30.17
C ILE A 86 -4.89 13.98 -31.25
N LYS A 87 -3.91 13.68 -32.11
CA LYS A 87 -3.54 14.54 -33.25
C LYS A 87 -4.74 14.80 -34.17
N GLN A 88 -5.48 13.76 -34.54
CA GLN A 88 -6.64 13.89 -35.42
C GLN A 88 -7.76 14.72 -34.79
N TYR A 89 -8.12 14.44 -33.53
CA TYR A 89 -9.13 15.19 -32.80
C TYR A 89 -8.73 16.65 -32.57
N TRP A 90 -7.46 16.90 -32.28
CA TRP A 90 -6.95 18.27 -32.12
C TRP A 90 -7.06 19.09 -33.40
N VAL A 91 -6.76 18.48 -34.56
CA VAL A 91 -6.80 19.16 -35.87
C VAL A 91 -8.24 19.36 -36.36
N HIS A 92 -9.11 18.37 -36.19
CA HIS A 92 -10.44 18.38 -36.83
C HIS A 92 -11.60 18.71 -35.88
N ASN A 93 -11.43 18.55 -34.57
CA ASN A 93 -12.49 18.59 -33.57
C ASN A 93 -12.15 19.48 -32.36
N ARG A 94 -11.34 20.54 -32.57
CA ARG A 94 -10.82 21.39 -31.50
C ARG A 94 -11.90 22.01 -30.60
N GLU A 95 -13.01 22.45 -31.19
CA GLU A 95 -14.16 23.00 -30.44
C GLU A 95 -14.78 21.98 -29.49
N GLN A 96 -14.86 20.70 -29.89
CA GLN A 96 -15.41 19.65 -29.03
C GLN A 96 -14.49 19.35 -27.84
N LEU A 97 -13.17 19.37 -28.07
CA LEU A 97 -12.20 19.25 -26.99
C LEU A 97 -12.30 20.42 -26.00
N TYR A 98 -12.47 21.64 -26.53
CA TYR A 98 -12.67 22.83 -25.71
C TYR A 98 -13.91 22.71 -24.81
N HIS A 99 -15.04 22.29 -25.37
CA HIS A 99 -16.26 22.08 -24.58
C HIS A 99 -16.09 21.02 -23.50
N ALA A 100 -15.51 19.87 -23.83
CA ALA A 100 -15.24 18.81 -22.86
C ALA A 100 -14.31 19.30 -21.73
N SER A 101 -13.28 20.08 -22.06
CA SER A 101 -12.40 20.68 -21.06
C SER A 101 -13.11 21.69 -20.16
N MET A 102 -14.01 22.50 -20.71
CA MET A 102 -14.77 23.48 -19.93
C MET A 102 -15.72 22.80 -18.93
N GLU A 103 -16.34 21.68 -19.31
CA GLU A 103 -17.16 20.89 -18.38
C GLU A 103 -16.35 20.38 -17.18
N VAL A 104 -15.14 19.88 -17.42
CA VAL A 104 -14.22 19.43 -16.36
C VAL A 104 -13.83 20.59 -15.43
N LEU A 105 -13.52 21.76 -16.02
CA LEU A 105 -13.13 22.94 -15.24
C LEU A 105 -14.29 23.51 -14.41
N ASP A 106 -15.51 23.53 -14.96
CA ASP A 106 -16.70 23.97 -14.24
C ASP A 106 -16.97 23.06 -13.03
N GLN A 107 -16.87 21.74 -13.20
CA GLN A 107 -16.99 20.79 -12.09
C GLN A 107 -15.92 20.99 -11.01
N LEU A 108 -14.66 21.27 -11.40
CA LEU A 108 -13.60 21.60 -10.44
C LEU A 108 -13.89 22.88 -9.65
N GLN A 109 -14.42 23.92 -10.31
CA GLN A 109 -14.80 25.16 -9.64
C GLN A 109 -15.97 24.96 -8.68
N ASN A 110 -16.94 24.13 -9.05
CA ASN A 110 -18.08 23.79 -8.20
C ASN A 110 -17.66 23.03 -6.94
N ILE A 111 -16.67 22.14 -7.01
CA ILE A 111 -16.14 21.43 -5.83
C ILE A 111 -15.39 22.38 -4.89
N SER A 112 -14.60 23.31 -5.43
CA SER A 112 -13.82 24.26 -4.64
C SER A 112 -14.67 25.39 -4.02
N SER A 113 -15.89 25.60 -4.51
CA SER A 113 -16.84 26.62 -4.04
C SER A 113 -17.91 26.09 -3.08
N LEU A 114 -17.92 24.78 -2.78
CA LEU A 114 -18.82 24.23 -1.77
C LEU A 114 -18.56 24.94 -0.43
N PRO A 115 -19.58 25.58 0.18
CA PRO A 115 -19.41 26.20 1.49
C PRO A 115 -18.92 25.14 2.46
N MET A 116 -17.90 25.48 3.24
CA MET A 116 -17.45 24.66 4.36
C MET A 116 -18.47 24.74 5.51
N ALA A 117 -19.72 24.37 5.22
CA ALA A 117 -20.74 24.13 6.21
C ALA A 117 -20.22 23.01 7.12
N GLY A 118 -20.39 23.16 8.43
CA GLY A 118 -19.96 22.15 9.38
C GLY A 118 -20.54 20.79 8.99
N LEU A 119 -19.69 19.77 8.88
CA LEU A 119 -20.13 18.42 8.55
C LEU A 119 -21.11 17.93 9.62
N GLY A 120 -22.37 17.70 9.21
CA GLY A 120 -23.43 17.20 10.06
C GLY A 120 -23.19 15.78 10.55
N ALA A 121 -23.98 15.33 11.53
CA ALA A 121 -23.92 13.94 11.99
C ALA A 121 -24.29 12.95 10.88
N GLU A 122 -25.15 13.40 9.97
CA GLU A 122 -25.67 12.69 8.80
C GLU A 122 -24.54 12.27 7.86
N VAL A 123 -23.58 13.18 7.60
CA VAL A 123 -22.42 12.90 6.74
C VAL A 123 -21.57 11.75 7.29
N PHE A 124 -21.40 11.69 8.62
CA PHE A 124 -20.66 10.58 9.23
C PHE A 124 -21.43 9.26 9.16
N ALA A 125 -22.77 9.31 9.26
CA ALA A 125 -23.60 8.12 9.10
C ALA A 125 -23.59 7.60 7.66
N GLU A 126 -23.64 8.50 6.67
CA GLU A 126 -23.50 8.17 5.24
C GLU A 126 -22.12 7.57 4.94
N ALA A 127 -21.03 8.21 5.40
CA ALA A 127 -19.69 7.68 5.24
C ALA A 127 -19.51 6.30 5.89
N PHE A 128 -20.15 6.06 7.05
CA PHE A 128 -20.18 4.73 7.66
C PHE A 128 -20.97 3.74 6.80
N HIS A 129 -22.13 4.12 6.26
CA HIS A 129 -22.93 3.28 5.37
C HIS A 129 -22.16 2.87 4.12
N GLU A 130 -21.48 3.81 3.46
CA GLU A 130 -20.60 3.51 2.32
C GLU A 130 -19.47 2.56 2.70
N ALA A 131 -18.83 2.78 3.85
CA ALA A 131 -17.79 1.88 4.35
C ALA A 131 -18.35 0.46 4.57
N GLN A 132 -19.60 0.31 5.02
CA GLN A 132 -20.24 -1.01 5.17
C GLN A 132 -20.50 -1.70 3.83
N LEU A 133 -20.92 -0.95 2.80
CA LEU A 133 -21.17 -1.48 1.46
C LEU A 133 -19.89 -1.98 0.80
N LEU A 134 -18.78 -1.25 0.99
CA LEU A 134 -17.48 -1.61 0.44
C LEU A 134 -16.74 -2.69 1.25
N PHE A 135 -17.19 -2.99 2.47
CA PHE A 135 -16.45 -3.86 3.39
C PHE A 135 -16.43 -5.32 2.93
N ASP A 136 -15.23 -5.88 2.83
CA ASP A 136 -15.03 -7.31 2.57
C ASP A 136 -15.18 -8.09 3.89
N ASN A 137 -16.34 -8.72 4.08
CA ASN A 137 -16.61 -9.52 5.27
C ASN A 137 -15.74 -10.78 5.39
N THR A 138 -15.19 -11.28 4.27
CA THR A 138 -14.39 -12.49 4.23
C THR A 138 -12.96 -12.20 4.64
N PHE A 139 -12.31 -11.24 3.98
CA PHE A 139 -10.89 -10.94 4.16
C PHE A 139 -10.61 -9.59 4.84
N GLY A 140 -11.63 -8.83 5.25
CA GLY A 140 -11.44 -7.48 5.82
C GLY A 140 -10.96 -6.47 4.77
N GLY A 141 -10.94 -5.18 5.10
CA GLY A 141 -10.65 -4.10 4.14
C GLY A 141 -11.85 -3.68 3.31
N PHE A 142 -11.58 -2.86 2.29
CA PHE A 142 -12.62 -2.19 1.51
C PHE A 142 -12.36 -2.32 0.01
N GLY A 143 -13.39 -2.67 -0.74
CA GLY A 143 -13.33 -2.84 -2.19
C GLY A 143 -12.72 -4.17 -2.65
N HIS A 144 -12.36 -4.22 -3.93
CA HIS A 144 -11.77 -5.38 -4.59
C HIS A 144 -10.26 -5.21 -4.77
N ALA A 145 -9.62 -6.20 -5.39
CA ALA A 145 -8.19 -6.22 -5.68
C ALA A 145 -7.84 -5.19 -6.77
N PRO A 146 -6.69 -4.51 -6.67
CA PRO A 146 -5.71 -4.57 -5.57
C PRO A 146 -6.24 -3.93 -4.28
N LYS A 147 -5.89 -4.49 -3.12
CA LYS A 147 -6.34 -4.02 -1.80
C LYS A 147 -5.28 -3.21 -1.08
N PHE A 148 -5.67 -2.00 -0.71
CA PHE A 148 -4.84 -1.06 0.04
C PHE A 148 -5.22 -1.04 1.53
N PRO A 149 -4.27 -0.89 2.46
CA PRO A 149 -4.55 -0.84 3.91
C PRO A 149 -5.55 0.25 4.33
N THR A 150 -5.54 1.40 3.64
CA THR A 150 -6.44 2.56 3.89
C THR A 150 -6.63 2.93 5.38
N PRO A 151 -5.55 3.18 6.16
CA PRO A 151 -5.69 3.33 7.62
C PRO A 151 -6.57 4.52 8.02
N HIS A 152 -6.66 5.56 7.19
CA HIS A 152 -7.57 6.69 7.38
C HIS A 152 -9.05 6.26 7.51
N LYS A 153 -9.51 5.25 6.75
CA LYS A 153 -10.86 4.67 6.90
C LYS A 153 -11.00 3.97 8.25
N LEU A 154 -9.96 3.26 8.69
CA LEU A 154 -9.95 2.57 9.99
C LEU A 154 -10.00 3.55 11.16
N LEU A 155 -9.22 4.65 11.08
CA LEU A 155 -9.23 5.73 12.07
C LEU A 155 -10.60 6.41 12.13
N PHE A 156 -11.22 6.67 10.97
CA PHE A 156 -12.60 7.16 10.91
C PHE A 156 -13.57 6.21 11.62
N LEU A 157 -13.52 4.90 11.33
CA LEU A 157 -14.40 3.90 11.95
C LEU A 157 -14.18 3.79 13.46
N LEU A 158 -12.94 3.90 13.95
CA LEU A 158 -12.64 3.95 15.39
C LEU A 158 -13.27 5.18 16.06
N ARG A 159 -13.19 6.36 15.43
CA ARG A 159 -13.83 7.58 15.91
C ARG A 159 -15.36 7.48 15.86
N TYR A 160 -15.89 6.91 14.79
CA TYR A 160 -17.33 6.68 14.62
C TYR A 160 -17.85 5.74 15.72
N TRP A 161 -17.23 4.57 15.91
CA TRP A 161 -17.54 3.66 17.01
C TRP A 161 -17.49 4.34 18.37
N LYS A 162 -16.44 5.13 18.63
CA LYS A 162 -16.28 5.81 19.93
C LYS A 162 -17.40 6.82 20.19
N ARG A 163 -17.90 7.49 19.15
CA ARG A 163 -18.95 8.50 19.23
C ARG A 163 -20.36 7.90 19.32
N THR A 164 -20.64 6.84 18.58
CA THR A 164 -22.00 6.30 18.43
C THR A 164 -22.25 5.00 19.18
N GLY A 165 -21.19 4.27 19.55
CA GLY A 165 -21.28 2.91 20.08
C GLY A 165 -21.51 1.83 19.03
N GLU A 166 -21.47 2.16 17.72
CA GLU A 166 -21.72 1.23 16.62
C GLU A 166 -20.65 0.13 16.55
N LYS A 167 -20.98 -1.05 17.10
CA LYS A 167 -20.05 -2.17 17.24
C LYS A 167 -19.53 -2.69 15.91
N ARG A 168 -20.32 -2.59 14.83
CA ARG A 168 -19.90 -3.02 13.50
C ARG A 168 -18.73 -2.20 12.98
N ALA A 169 -18.66 -0.90 13.31
CA ALA A 169 -17.51 -0.07 12.94
C ALA A 169 -16.21 -0.59 13.57
N LEU A 170 -16.23 -0.93 14.86
CA LEU A 170 -15.06 -1.54 15.52
C LEU A 170 -14.74 -2.93 14.94
N ALA A 171 -15.75 -3.77 14.70
CA ALA A 171 -15.55 -5.10 14.13
C ALA A 171 -14.89 -5.06 12.74
N MET A 172 -15.26 -4.09 11.91
CA MET A 172 -14.63 -3.86 10.60
C MET A 172 -13.15 -3.49 10.74
N VAL A 173 -12.80 -2.67 11.73
CA VAL A 173 -11.40 -2.31 12.04
C VAL A 173 -10.61 -3.53 12.49
N GLU A 174 -11.11 -4.26 13.49
CA GLU A 174 -10.43 -5.44 14.03
C GLU A 174 -10.20 -6.50 12.96
N LYS A 175 -11.23 -6.81 12.16
CA LYS A 175 -11.14 -7.79 11.07
C LYS A 175 -10.11 -7.38 10.02
N THR A 176 -10.06 -6.10 9.64
CA THR A 176 -9.10 -5.60 8.63
C THR A 176 -7.67 -5.67 9.16
N LEU A 177 -7.43 -5.14 10.36
CA LEU A 177 -6.09 -5.15 10.98
C LEU A 177 -5.58 -6.57 11.23
N GLN A 178 -6.45 -7.49 11.66
CA GLN A 178 -6.06 -8.89 11.85
C GLN A 178 -5.75 -9.56 10.50
N ALA A 179 -6.60 -9.38 9.50
CA ALA A 179 -6.39 -9.98 8.19
C ALA A 179 -5.09 -9.51 7.53
N MET A 180 -4.77 -8.21 7.61
CA MET A 180 -3.50 -7.68 7.09
C MET A 180 -2.29 -8.26 7.84
N ARG A 181 -2.33 -8.28 9.18
CA ARG A 181 -1.21 -8.83 9.98
C ARG A 181 -0.98 -10.32 9.75
N PHE A 182 -2.03 -11.06 9.42
CA PHE A 182 -1.96 -12.49 9.14
C PHE A 182 -1.65 -12.80 7.67
N GLY A 183 -1.94 -11.88 6.75
CA GLY A 183 -1.63 -12.00 5.33
C GLY A 183 -0.14 -11.88 5.01
N GLY A 184 0.19 -12.03 3.74
CA GLY A 184 1.53 -11.80 3.18
C GLY A 184 1.86 -10.34 2.91
N ILE A 185 0.88 -9.42 3.02
CA ILE A 185 1.14 -7.96 3.04
C ILE A 185 2.01 -7.55 4.23
N TYR A 186 2.01 -8.33 5.30
CA TYR A 186 2.90 -8.13 6.44
C TYR A 186 4.17 -8.99 6.29
N ASP A 187 5.35 -8.38 6.43
CA ASP A 187 6.60 -9.12 6.40
C ASP A 187 6.81 -9.86 7.72
N HIS A 188 6.48 -11.16 7.75
CA HIS A 188 6.60 -11.97 8.96
C HIS A 188 8.05 -12.24 9.39
N ILE A 189 9.06 -11.91 8.56
CA ILE A 189 10.48 -12.16 8.85
C ILE A 189 11.17 -10.89 9.36
N GLY A 190 11.00 -9.76 8.66
CA GLY A 190 11.62 -8.48 9.05
C GLY A 190 10.66 -7.40 9.53
N PHE A 191 9.37 -7.68 9.62
CA PHE A 191 8.34 -6.71 10.02
C PHE A 191 8.15 -5.56 9.02
N GLY A 192 7.16 -4.73 9.33
CA GLY A 192 6.65 -3.70 8.43
C GLY A 192 5.63 -4.25 7.42
N PHE A 193 4.80 -3.35 6.93
CA PHE A 193 3.78 -3.65 5.92
C PHE A 193 4.25 -3.26 4.53
N HIS A 194 3.97 -4.11 3.55
CA HIS A 194 4.06 -3.76 2.15
C HIS A 194 2.91 -2.82 1.75
N ARG A 195 3.10 -2.04 0.68
CA ARG A 195 2.24 -0.92 0.28
C ARG A 195 0.79 -1.33 0.03
N TYR A 196 0.58 -2.43 -0.70
CA TYR A 196 -0.73 -3.00 -0.95
C TYR A 196 -0.63 -4.48 -1.33
N ALA A 197 -1.77 -5.17 -1.39
CA ALA A 197 -1.86 -6.53 -1.92
C ALA A 197 -2.49 -6.51 -3.32
N THR A 198 -1.91 -7.26 -4.26
CA THR A 198 -2.45 -7.41 -5.62
C THR A 198 -3.68 -8.33 -5.66
N ASP A 199 -3.93 -9.07 -4.57
CA ASP A 199 -5.06 -9.97 -4.42
C ASP A 199 -6.05 -9.52 -3.34
N ASN A 200 -7.20 -10.20 -3.27
CA ASN A 200 -8.25 -9.87 -2.30
C ASN A 200 -7.95 -10.35 -0.87
N LYS A 201 -6.98 -11.26 -0.70
CA LYS A 201 -6.77 -12.00 0.55
C LYS A 201 -5.65 -11.44 1.41
N TRP A 202 -5.03 -10.34 0.98
CA TRP A 202 -3.82 -9.78 1.58
C TRP A 202 -2.60 -10.72 1.48
N LEU A 203 -2.59 -11.63 0.50
CA LEU A 203 -1.54 -12.65 0.37
C LEU A 203 -0.37 -12.17 -0.47
N VAL A 204 -0.63 -11.61 -1.65
CA VAL A 204 0.43 -11.26 -2.61
C VAL A 204 0.70 -9.76 -2.49
N PRO A 205 1.80 -9.34 -1.84
CA PRO A 205 2.13 -7.94 -1.73
C PRO A 205 2.67 -7.39 -3.05
N HIS A 206 2.45 -6.10 -3.28
CA HIS A 206 3.42 -5.28 -4.00
C HIS A 206 4.52 -4.91 -3.01
N PHE A 207 5.72 -5.47 -3.18
CA PHE A 207 6.70 -5.61 -2.09
C PHE A 207 7.36 -4.32 -1.57
N GLU A 208 7.05 -3.18 -2.18
CA GLU A 208 7.46 -1.85 -1.71
C GLU A 208 6.95 -1.58 -0.29
N LYS A 209 7.76 -0.91 0.54
CA LYS A 209 7.38 -0.47 1.89
C LYS A 209 7.58 1.03 2.02
N MET A 210 6.48 1.76 2.25
CA MET A 210 6.49 3.22 2.35
C MET A 210 6.45 3.67 3.80
N LEU A 211 7.19 4.74 4.13
CA LEU A 211 7.22 5.33 5.47
C LEU A 211 5.83 5.78 5.94
N TYR A 212 5.06 6.45 5.06
CA TYR A 212 3.73 6.94 5.41
C TYR A 212 2.74 5.80 5.70
N ASP A 213 2.87 4.66 5.03
CA ASP A 213 2.04 3.48 5.28
C ASP A 213 2.35 2.91 6.66
N GLN A 214 3.64 2.80 7.02
CA GLN A 214 4.05 2.41 8.37
C GLN A 214 3.51 3.38 9.43
N ALA A 215 3.63 4.69 9.21
CA ALA A 215 3.19 5.71 10.15
C ALA A 215 1.68 5.61 10.42
N LEU A 216 0.88 5.57 9.35
CA LEU A 216 -0.57 5.51 9.46
C LEU A 216 -1.07 4.19 10.06
N LEU A 217 -0.41 3.07 9.74
CA LEU A 217 -0.72 1.78 10.36
C LEU A 217 -0.31 1.73 11.83
N LEU A 218 0.83 2.31 12.20
CA LEU A 218 1.24 2.43 13.60
C LEU A 218 0.18 3.16 14.43
N ILE A 219 -0.38 4.26 13.91
CA ILE A 219 -1.50 4.96 14.56
C ILE A 219 -2.72 4.05 14.65
N ALA A 220 -3.14 3.41 13.55
CA ALA A 220 -4.34 2.55 13.53
C ALA A 220 -4.25 1.37 14.51
N TYR A 221 -3.11 0.67 14.58
CA TYR A 221 -2.88 -0.40 15.55
C TYR A 221 -2.82 0.12 16.98
N THR A 222 -2.20 1.29 17.21
CA THR A 222 -2.17 1.92 18.53
C THR A 222 -3.56 2.27 19.02
N GLU A 223 -4.40 2.87 18.18
CA GLU A 223 -5.76 3.24 18.55
C GLU A 223 -6.70 2.04 18.67
N ALA A 224 -6.51 0.99 17.85
CA ALA A 224 -7.21 -0.28 18.02
C ALA A 224 -6.87 -0.93 19.38
N PHE A 225 -5.60 -0.86 19.83
CA PHE A 225 -5.24 -1.25 21.20
C PHE A 225 -5.97 -0.38 22.23
N GLN A 226 -6.05 0.94 22.06
CA GLN A 226 -6.77 1.78 23.02
C GLN A 226 -8.26 1.41 23.11
N ALA A 227 -8.89 1.11 21.98
CA ALA A 227 -10.30 0.74 21.88
C ALA A 227 -10.60 -0.62 22.52
N THR A 228 -9.73 -1.62 22.33
CA THR A 228 -10.00 -3.03 22.65
C THR A 228 -9.22 -3.55 23.85
N LYS A 229 -8.10 -2.92 24.20
CA LYS A 229 -7.06 -3.41 25.12
C LYS A 229 -6.45 -4.76 24.73
N ASN A 230 -6.65 -5.20 23.49
CA ASN A 230 -6.12 -6.47 23.01
C ASN A 230 -4.60 -6.36 22.73
N PRO A 231 -3.74 -7.09 23.46
CA PRO A 231 -2.28 -6.97 23.34
C PRO A 231 -1.75 -7.33 21.94
N PHE A 232 -2.53 -8.03 21.12
CA PHE A 232 -2.20 -8.26 19.71
C PHE A 232 -1.88 -6.95 18.98
N TYR A 233 -2.73 -5.92 19.10
CA TYR A 233 -2.51 -4.67 18.37
C TYR A 233 -1.30 -3.90 18.91
N LYS A 234 -1.02 -3.97 20.22
CA LYS A 234 0.21 -3.43 20.81
C LYS A 234 1.43 -4.13 20.22
N GLN A 235 1.42 -5.45 20.13
CA GLN A 235 2.53 -6.21 19.56
C GLN A 235 2.82 -5.78 18.11
N VAL A 236 1.80 -5.68 17.26
CA VAL A 236 1.98 -5.25 15.86
C VAL A 236 2.52 -3.82 15.77
N ALA A 237 2.05 -2.91 16.62
CA ALA A 237 2.59 -1.54 16.68
C ALA A 237 4.09 -1.51 17.00
N TYR A 238 4.56 -2.36 17.93
CA TYR A 238 5.98 -2.50 18.24
C TYR A 238 6.77 -3.08 17.05
N GLU A 239 6.22 -4.09 16.36
CA GLU A 239 6.89 -4.68 15.19
C GLU A 239 7.02 -3.67 14.03
N ILE A 240 6.00 -2.81 13.81
CA ILE A 240 6.10 -1.71 12.83
C ILE A 240 7.21 -0.73 13.24
N ALA A 241 7.21 -0.31 14.50
CA ALA A 241 8.23 0.62 15.00
C ALA A 241 9.64 0.02 14.92
N GLU A 242 9.81 -1.27 15.21
CA GLU A 242 11.11 -1.96 15.08
C GLU A 242 11.63 -1.90 13.65
N TYR A 243 10.79 -2.18 12.65
CA TYR A 243 11.16 -2.05 11.24
C TYR A 243 11.57 -0.61 10.89
N VAL A 244 10.77 0.40 11.25
CA VAL A 244 11.08 1.80 10.93
C VAL A 244 12.40 2.24 11.58
N LEU A 245 12.60 1.90 12.85
CA LEU A 245 13.79 2.29 13.61
C LEU A 245 15.05 1.56 13.11
N ARG A 246 14.91 0.32 12.65
CA ARG A 246 16.03 -0.48 12.15
C ARG A 246 16.41 -0.12 10.71
N ASP A 247 15.42 -0.04 9.82
CA ASP A 247 15.66 -0.06 8.37
C ASP A 247 15.50 1.32 7.73
N LEU A 248 14.59 2.16 8.23
CA LEU A 248 14.26 3.46 7.64
C LEU A 248 14.87 4.65 8.37
N THR A 249 15.51 4.46 9.52
CA THR A 249 16.12 5.58 10.25
C THR A 249 17.47 5.95 9.63
N ALA A 250 17.63 7.23 9.29
CA ALA A 250 18.89 7.73 8.75
C ALA A 250 19.94 7.90 9.88
N PRO A 251 21.24 7.68 9.61
CA PRO A 251 22.29 7.83 10.62
C PRO A 251 22.35 9.23 11.26
N GLY A 252 21.89 10.26 10.54
CA GLY A 252 21.86 11.65 10.99
C GLY A 252 20.57 12.09 11.70
N GLY A 253 19.60 11.19 11.89
CA GLY A 253 18.24 11.53 12.31
C GLY A 253 17.27 11.67 11.13
N GLY A 254 15.97 11.65 11.42
CA GLY A 254 14.93 11.52 10.41
C GLY A 254 14.82 10.11 9.81
N PHE A 255 13.86 9.97 8.90
CA PHE A 255 13.43 8.72 8.31
C PHE A 255 13.43 8.81 6.78
N TYR A 256 13.99 7.78 6.15
CA TYR A 256 13.94 7.52 4.72
C TYR A 256 12.51 7.23 4.25
N SER A 257 12.24 7.53 2.99
CA SER A 257 10.87 7.55 2.44
C SER A 257 10.33 6.14 2.16
N ALA A 258 11.16 5.22 1.67
CA ALA A 258 10.72 3.88 1.27
C ALA A 258 11.83 2.85 1.08
N GLU A 259 11.43 1.59 0.97
CA GLU A 259 12.15 0.51 0.29
C GLU A 259 11.37 0.07 -0.95
N ASP A 260 12.07 -0.08 -2.07
CA ASP A 260 11.49 -0.48 -3.36
C ASP A 260 10.96 -1.93 -3.34
N ALA A 261 10.12 -2.29 -4.32
CA ALA A 261 9.60 -3.65 -4.48
C ALA A 261 10.61 -4.63 -5.09
N ASP A 262 11.51 -4.10 -5.93
CA ASP A 262 12.47 -4.88 -6.70
C ASP A 262 13.79 -5.05 -5.97
N SER A 263 14.29 -6.29 -5.98
CA SER A 263 15.69 -6.60 -5.73
C SER A 263 16.23 -7.44 -6.88
N GLU A 264 17.41 -7.12 -7.38
CA GLU A 264 18.00 -7.77 -8.55
C GLU A 264 17.09 -7.76 -9.79
N ARG A 265 16.31 -6.67 -9.98
CA ARG A 265 15.30 -6.51 -11.05
C ARG A 265 14.18 -7.55 -11.02
N GLN A 266 13.94 -8.16 -9.85
CA GLN A 266 12.88 -9.14 -9.64
C GLN A 266 12.09 -8.78 -8.40
N GLU A 267 10.80 -8.50 -8.59
CA GLU A 267 9.88 -8.18 -7.51
C GLU A 267 9.80 -9.34 -6.50
N GLY A 268 9.92 -9.01 -5.22
CA GLY A 268 9.72 -9.97 -4.12
C GLY A 268 10.86 -10.98 -3.89
N LYS A 269 11.93 -10.98 -4.70
CA LYS A 269 13.06 -11.93 -4.55
C LYS A 269 13.71 -11.86 -3.16
N PHE A 270 13.84 -10.67 -2.60
CA PHE A 270 14.39 -10.46 -1.25
C PHE A 270 13.52 -11.12 -0.16
N TYR A 271 12.19 -11.09 -0.34
CA TYR A 271 11.21 -11.44 0.70
C TYR A 271 10.73 -12.89 0.65
N THR A 272 10.78 -13.54 -0.51
CA THR A 272 10.22 -14.88 -0.72
C THR A 272 11.24 -16.01 -0.48
N TRP A 273 10.72 -17.21 -0.23
CA TRP A 273 11.52 -18.37 0.16
C TRP A 273 11.04 -19.66 -0.50
N THR A 274 11.99 -20.48 -0.95
CA THR A 274 11.72 -21.87 -1.28
C THR A 274 11.70 -22.72 0.00
N MET A 275 10.97 -23.84 -0.02
CA MET A 275 11.00 -24.78 1.11
C MET A 275 12.41 -25.33 1.38
N ASN A 276 13.26 -25.43 0.35
CA ASN A 276 14.63 -25.93 0.50
C ASN A 276 15.50 -24.94 1.27
N GLU A 277 15.36 -23.64 1.01
CA GLU A 277 16.05 -22.61 1.82
C GLU A 277 15.61 -22.68 3.27
N ILE A 278 14.30 -22.77 3.55
CA ILE A 278 13.79 -22.92 4.91
C ILE A 278 14.38 -24.15 5.60
N LYS A 279 14.42 -25.30 4.91
CA LYS A 279 15.03 -26.54 5.45
C LYS A 279 16.52 -26.37 5.73
N LYS A 280 17.25 -25.68 4.86
CA LYS A 280 18.69 -25.43 5.04
C LYS A 280 18.96 -24.54 6.26
N VAL A 281 18.13 -23.51 6.49
CA VAL A 281 18.32 -22.56 7.60
C VAL A 281 17.81 -23.11 8.93
N LEU A 282 16.65 -23.76 8.94
CA LEU A 282 15.97 -24.18 10.17
C LEU A 282 16.22 -25.64 10.56
N GLY A 283 16.70 -26.50 9.66
CA GLY A 283 16.95 -27.91 9.96
C GLY A 283 15.70 -28.63 10.44
N SER A 284 15.74 -29.22 11.64
CA SER A 284 14.60 -29.92 12.26
C SER A 284 13.39 -29.04 12.49
N ASP A 285 13.59 -27.73 12.68
CA ASP A 285 12.53 -26.77 12.96
C ASP A 285 11.71 -26.42 11.69
N ALA A 286 12.23 -26.74 10.50
CA ALA A 286 11.65 -26.33 9.22
C ALA A 286 10.21 -26.82 9.02
N ALA A 287 9.91 -28.06 9.45
CA ALA A 287 8.59 -28.65 9.28
C ALA A 287 7.50 -27.85 10.01
N LEU A 288 7.80 -27.39 11.23
CA LEU A 288 6.89 -26.57 12.01
C LEU A 288 6.72 -25.18 11.38
N PHE A 289 7.81 -24.55 10.94
CA PHE A 289 7.74 -23.24 10.25
C PHE A 289 6.90 -23.32 8.98
N ILE A 290 7.14 -24.34 8.14
CA ILE A 290 6.39 -24.58 6.90
C ILE A 290 4.89 -24.66 7.18
N GLU A 291 4.49 -25.35 8.25
CA GLU A 291 3.09 -25.50 8.60
C GLU A 291 2.48 -24.24 9.19
N ILE A 292 3.21 -23.50 10.04
CA ILE A 292 2.76 -22.22 10.61
C ILE A 292 2.50 -21.20 9.49
N PHE A 293 3.47 -21.08 8.57
CA PHE A 293 3.48 -20.03 7.55
C PHE A 293 2.90 -20.46 6.19
N ASN A 294 2.29 -21.64 6.11
CA ASN A 294 1.55 -22.15 4.96
C ASN A 294 2.39 -22.19 3.67
N LEU A 295 3.62 -22.70 3.78
CA LEU A 295 4.50 -22.91 2.63
C LEU A 295 4.08 -24.17 1.88
N THR A 296 4.09 -24.08 0.55
CA THR A 296 3.80 -25.20 -0.37
C THR A 296 5.04 -25.54 -1.20
N LYS A 297 5.09 -26.77 -1.72
CA LYS A 297 6.21 -27.26 -2.53
C LYS A 297 6.28 -26.54 -3.86
N GLU A 298 5.13 -26.22 -4.44
CA GLU A 298 4.98 -25.51 -5.72
C GLU A 298 5.13 -23.99 -5.57
N GLY A 299 5.29 -23.49 -4.35
CA GLY A 299 5.22 -22.07 -4.05
C GLY A 299 3.77 -21.57 -3.91
N ASN A 300 3.63 -20.44 -3.22
CA ASN A 300 2.36 -19.74 -3.05
C ASN A 300 2.40 -18.31 -3.65
N PHE A 301 3.56 -17.88 -4.15
CA PHE A 301 3.70 -16.61 -4.87
C PHE A 301 3.39 -16.81 -6.36
N GLU A 302 2.37 -16.10 -6.84
CA GLU A 302 1.96 -16.06 -8.24
C GLU A 302 2.41 -14.72 -8.85
N ILE A 303 3.21 -14.80 -9.92
CA ILE A 303 3.70 -13.61 -10.62
C ILE A 303 2.53 -12.95 -11.34
N GLU A 304 2.32 -11.64 -11.14
CA GLU A 304 1.10 -10.96 -11.59
C GLU A 304 0.89 -11.04 -13.11
N VAL A 305 1.96 -10.90 -13.90
CA VAL A 305 1.92 -10.89 -15.37
C VAL A 305 1.70 -12.28 -15.97
N SER A 306 2.46 -13.28 -15.52
CA SER A 306 2.40 -14.63 -16.10
C SER A 306 1.37 -15.54 -15.44
N LYS A 307 0.92 -15.19 -14.23
CA LYS A 307 0.11 -16.06 -13.34
C LYS A 307 0.79 -17.38 -13.01
N GLU A 308 2.10 -17.47 -13.23
CA GLU A 308 2.89 -18.66 -12.91
C GLU A 308 3.45 -18.57 -11.49
N ARG A 309 3.63 -19.75 -10.88
CA ARG A 309 4.34 -19.88 -9.61
C ARG A 309 5.80 -20.22 -9.87
N ASN A 310 6.69 -19.45 -9.27
CA ASN A 310 8.14 -19.64 -9.41
C ASN A 310 8.74 -20.59 -8.36
N GLY A 311 7.92 -21.33 -7.61
CA GLY A 311 8.35 -22.23 -6.53
C GLY A 311 8.70 -21.53 -5.21
N THR A 312 8.60 -20.21 -5.13
CA THR A 312 8.82 -19.44 -3.91
C THR A 312 7.52 -19.20 -3.14
N ASN A 313 7.67 -18.93 -1.84
CA ASN A 313 6.58 -18.72 -0.92
C ASN A 313 6.73 -17.37 -0.22
N ILE A 314 5.59 -16.72 -0.05
CA ILE A 314 5.34 -15.62 0.87
C ILE A 314 4.88 -16.25 2.20
N PRO A 315 5.68 -16.17 3.28
CA PRO A 315 5.26 -16.63 4.60
C PRO A 315 4.02 -15.85 5.06
N HIS A 316 2.96 -16.56 5.46
CA HIS A 316 1.74 -15.92 5.98
C HIS A 316 1.00 -16.84 6.96
N LEU A 317 0.27 -16.26 7.91
CA LEU A 317 -0.42 -16.97 8.99
C LEU A 317 -1.89 -17.18 8.66
N MET A 318 -2.26 -18.27 7.96
CA MET A 318 -3.68 -18.61 7.76
C MET A 318 -4.29 -19.43 8.90
N LYS A 319 -3.48 -20.15 9.67
CA LYS A 319 -3.98 -21.05 10.71
C LYS A 319 -4.10 -20.34 12.05
N ASP A 320 -5.20 -20.59 12.74
CA ASP A 320 -5.29 -20.27 14.16
C ASP A 320 -4.21 -21.06 14.90
N LEU A 321 -3.32 -20.33 15.58
CA LEU A 321 -2.24 -20.91 16.38
C LEU A 321 -2.78 -21.90 17.42
N SER A 322 -4.02 -21.75 17.87
CA SER A 322 -4.68 -22.70 18.79
C SER A 322 -4.78 -24.13 18.23
N ILE A 323 -4.87 -24.27 16.90
CA ILE A 323 -4.88 -25.58 16.22
C ILE A 323 -3.49 -26.22 16.33
N LEU A 324 -2.45 -25.42 16.13
CA LEU A 324 -1.06 -25.88 16.20
C LEU A 324 -0.65 -26.20 17.65
N GLU A 325 -1.10 -25.40 18.61
CA GLU A 325 -0.93 -25.67 20.05
C GLU A 325 -1.43 -27.08 20.40
N LYS A 326 -2.64 -27.45 19.96
CA LYS A 326 -3.22 -28.78 20.20
C LYS A 326 -2.47 -29.87 19.45
N LYS A 327 -2.14 -29.65 18.17
CA LYS A 327 -1.49 -30.65 17.31
C LYS A 327 -0.10 -31.03 17.84
N TYR A 328 0.68 -30.04 18.26
CA TYR A 328 2.06 -30.22 18.71
C TYR A 328 2.18 -30.34 20.23
N SER A 329 1.09 -30.13 20.99
CA SER A 329 1.10 -30.07 22.44
C SER A 329 2.09 -29.02 22.99
N ILE A 330 2.20 -27.88 22.29
CA ILE A 330 3.09 -26.76 22.65
C ILE A 330 2.22 -25.60 23.14
N PRO A 331 2.46 -25.06 24.35
CA PRO A 331 1.74 -23.88 24.84
C PRO A 331 1.92 -22.66 23.92
N LYS A 332 0.87 -21.83 23.79
CA LYS A 332 0.87 -20.60 22.95
C LYS A 332 2.12 -19.73 23.11
N ASN A 333 2.53 -19.49 24.35
CA ASN A 333 3.67 -18.63 24.66
C ASN A 333 5.00 -19.24 24.23
N GLU A 334 5.13 -20.57 24.28
CA GLU A 334 6.33 -21.26 23.77
C GLU A 334 6.34 -21.27 22.25
N LEU A 335 5.19 -21.51 21.61
CA LEU A 335 5.06 -21.44 20.15
C LEU A 335 5.45 -20.06 19.62
N LYS A 336 5.02 -18.97 20.29
CA LYS A 336 5.45 -17.60 19.96
C LYS A 336 6.97 -17.43 20.05
N LYS A 337 7.59 -17.89 21.14
CA LYS A 337 9.06 -17.82 21.30
C LYS A 337 9.78 -18.61 20.21
N MET A 338 9.26 -19.78 19.82
CA MET A 338 9.82 -20.58 18.72
C MET A 338 9.70 -19.85 17.38
N ILE A 339 8.54 -19.25 17.10
CA ILE A 339 8.34 -18.42 15.90
C ILE A 339 9.38 -17.29 15.86
N ASP A 340 9.62 -16.59 16.98
CA ASP A 340 10.63 -15.53 17.05
C ASP A 340 12.05 -16.06 16.80
N VAL A 341 12.38 -17.26 17.27
CA VAL A 341 13.67 -17.91 16.98
C VAL A 341 13.80 -18.24 15.50
N PHE A 342 12.76 -18.81 14.88
CA PHE A 342 12.77 -19.14 13.44
C PHE A 342 12.90 -17.89 12.60
N ARG A 343 12.11 -16.86 12.95
CA ARG A 343 12.14 -15.53 12.34
C ARG A 343 13.56 -14.96 12.37
N ASN A 344 14.20 -14.92 13.54
CA ASN A 344 15.55 -14.37 13.68
C ASN A 344 16.61 -15.14 12.89
N LYS A 345 16.53 -16.48 12.84
CA LYS A 345 17.43 -17.31 12.01
C LYS A 345 17.28 -16.95 10.52
N LEU A 346 16.03 -16.87 10.04
CA LEU A 346 15.74 -16.50 8.64
C LEU A 346 16.12 -15.05 8.34
N PHE A 347 15.85 -14.13 9.26
CA PHE A 347 16.19 -12.72 9.14
C PHE A 347 17.69 -12.54 8.91
N ARG A 348 18.55 -13.18 9.73
CA ARG A 348 20.01 -13.12 9.57
C ARG A 348 20.49 -13.59 8.19
N VAL A 349 19.90 -14.66 7.66
CA VAL A 349 20.22 -15.16 6.32
C VAL A 349 19.69 -14.22 5.24
N ARG A 350 18.53 -13.59 5.47
CA ARG A 350 17.95 -12.61 4.54
C ARG A 350 18.79 -11.35 4.44
N GLU A 351 19.41 -10.91 5.53
CA GLU A 351 20.29 -9.73 5.55
C GLU A 351 21.50 -9.87 4.63
N GLU A 352 21.92 -11.09 4.30
CA GLU A 352 23.00 -11.37 3.35
C GLU A 352 22.55 -11.30 1.88
N ARG A 353 21.24 -11.20 1.61
CA ARG A 353 20.71 -11.02 0.25
C ARG A 353 20.93 -9.59 -0.22
N ILE A 354 20.86 -9.38 -1.54
CA ILE A 354 20.83 -8.03 -2.09
C ILE A 354 19.52 -7.37 -1.63
N HIS A 355 19.64 -6.29 -0.87
CA HIS A 355 18.50 -5.53 -0.39
C HIS A 355 17.80 -4.80 -1.55
N PRO A 356 16.48 -4.58 -1.47
CA PRO A 356 15.82 -3.63 -2.35
C PRO A 356 16.45 -2.25 -2.23
N HIS A 357 16.34 -1.44 -3.29
CA HIS A 357 16.82 -0.08 -3.23
C HIS A 357 16.07 0.69 -2.14
N LYS A 358 16.81 1.45 -1.34
CA LYS A 358 16.24 2.32 -0.32
C LYS A 358 16.15 3.73 -0.88
N ASP A 359 14.95 4.28 -0.92
CA ASP A 359 14.78 5.69 -1.25
C ASP A 359 15.13 6.52 -0.01
N ASP A 360 16.31 7.13 -0.06
CA ASP A 360 16.94 7.83 1.06
C ASP A 360 16.48 9.28 1.22
N LYS A 361 15.44 9.69 0.47
CA LYS A 361 14.80 10.99 0.65
C LYS A 361 14.22 11.12 2.06
N ILE A 362 14.45 12.29 2.67
CA ILE A 362 13.86 12.69 3.95
C ILE A 362 12.81 13.77 3.65
N LEU A 363 11.56 13.34 3.47
CA LEU A 363 10.44 14.23 3.19
C LEU A 363 9.82 14.72 4.50
N THR A 364 9.70 16.04 4.65
CA THR A 364 9.27 16.68 5.91
C THR A 364 7.86 16.25 6.33
N ASP A 365 6.95 16.13 5.38
CA ASP A 365 5.57 15.69 5.60
C ASP A 365 5.49 14.23 6.06
N TRP A 366 6.22 13.31 5.43
CA TRP A 366 6.21 11.89 5.81
C TRP A 366 6.94 11.65 7.13
N ASN A 367 8.03 12.37 7.36
CA ASN A 367 8.72 12.37 8.66
C ASN A 367 7.80 12.90 9.76
N SER A 368 7.06 13.98 9.50
CA SER A 368 6.08 14.52 10.47
C SER A 368 4.99 13.51 10.80
N LEU A 369 4.51 12.74 9.82
CA LEU A 369 3.57 11.64 10.05
C LEU A 369 4.18 10.55 10.94
N MET A 370 5.41 10.13 10.68
CA MET A 370 6.07 9.10 11.49
C MET A 370 6.37 9.58 12.92
N ILE A 371 6.85 10.82 13.07
CA ILE A 371 7.07 11.47 14.37
C ILE A 371 5.75 11.52 15.17
N ALA A 372 4.64 11.90 14.52
CA ALA A 372 3.33 11.88 15.15
C ALA A 372 2.92 10.47 15.57
N ALA A 373 3.12 9.48 14.70
CA ALA A 373 2.80 8.07 14.98
C ALA A 373 3.59 7.52 16.18
N LEU A 374 4.90 7.75 16.22
CA LEU A 374 5.78 7.36 17.33
C LEU A 374 5.44 8.10 18.62
N SER A 375 5.08 9.39 18.54
CA SER A 375 4.63 10.18 19.70
C SER A 375 3.31 9.64 20.28
N ILE A 376 2.36 9.30 19.41
CA ILE A 376 1.07 8.70 19.80
C ILE A 376 1.31 7.34 20.45
N ALA A 377 2.07 6.45 19.80
CA ALA A 377 2.41 5.13 20.31
C ALA A 377 3.18 5.20 21.63
N GLY A 378 4.21 6.05 21.70
CA GLY A 378 5.03 6.25 22.89
C GLY A 378 4.19 6.70 24.10
N ARG A 379 3.27 7.65 23.89
CA ARG A 379 2.33 8.08 24.95
C ARG A 379 1.36 6.98 25.37
N VAL A 380 0.82 6.21 24.43
CA VAL A 380 -0.19 5.17 24.72
C VAL A 380 0.42 3.96 25.41
N PHE A 381 1.65 3.61 25.04
CA PHE A 381 2.33 2.42 25.55
C PHE A 381 3.31 2.70 26.70
N ASP A 382 3.54 3.97 27.02
CA ASP A 382 4.56 4.45 27.96
C ASP A 382 5.97 3.99 27.55
N GLU A 383 6.29 4.16 26.26
CA GLU A 383 7.51 3.63 25.65
C GLU A 383 8.51 4.76 25.32
N GLN A 384 9.56 4.86 26.12
CA GLN A 384 10.55 5.93 26.00
C GLN A 384 11.34 5.85 24.68
N CYS A 385 11.56 4.64 24.15
CA CYS A 385 12.22 4.45 22.86
C CYS A 385 11.49 5.21 21.74
N PHE A 386 10.16 5.09 21.69
CA PHE A 386 9.35 5.74 20.65
C PHE A 386 9.34 7.26 20.80
N THR A 387 9.20 7.77 22.03
CA THR A 387 9.22 9.22 22.26
C THR A 387 10.59 9.85 22.05
N ASN A 388 11.68 9.11 22.22
CA ASN A 388 13.02 9.58 21.88
C ASN A 388 13.23 9.61 20.36
N ALA A 389 12.82 8.57 19.64
CA ALA A 389 12.89 8.54 18.19
C ALA A 389 12.06 9.66 17.54
N ALA A 390 10.95 10.07 18.17
CA ALA A 390 10.13 11.20 17.71
C ALA A 390 10.76 12.59 17.92
N LYS A 391 11.87 12.71 18.67
CA LYS A 391 12.57 13.99 18.91
C LYS A 391 13.74 14.22 17.96
N ALA A 392 14.28 13.14 17.39
CA ALA A 392 15.40 13.15 16.45
C ALA A 392 14.89 13.51 15.05
#